data_AF-A0A7L2Q290-F1
#
_entry.id   AF-A0A7L2Q290-F1
#
_cell.length_a   1.000
_cell.length_b   1.000
_cell.length_c   1.000
_cell.angle_alpha   90.00
_cell.angle_beta   90.00
_cell.angle_gamma   90.00
#
_symmetry.space_group_name_H-M   'P 1'
#
loop_
_entity.id
_entity.type
_entity.pdbx_description
1 polymer ?
#
loop_
_entity_poly.entity_id
_entity_poly.type
_entity_poly.pdbx_seq_one_letter_code
_entity_poly.pdbx_strand_id
1 'polypeptide(L)'
;LAKETFYEVNFDDGSFSDNLYPEDIVSRDCLQLGPPAEGEVVQVRWTDGQVYGAKFVASHAIQMYQVEFEDGSQLMVKRDDVYTLEEELPKRVKSRLVGKQGA
;
A
#
# COMPACT_ATOMS: atom_id res chain seq x y z
N LEU A 1 -5.07 17.18 0.67
CA LEU A 1 -4.00 16.24 1.09
C LEU A 1 -4.68 15.07 1.79
N ALA A 2 -4.82 13.95 1.09
CA ALA A 2 -5.46 12.75 1.62
C ALA A 2 -4.42 11.92 2.39
N LYS A 3 -4.82 11.33 3.52
CA LYS A 3 -4.00 10.40 4.27
C LYS A 3 -4.68 9.05 4.26
N GLU A 4 -3.90 8.02 3.99
CA GLU A 4 -4.35 6.64 4.09
C GLU A 4 -3.56 5.95 5.19
N THR A 5 -4.23 5.06 5.92
CA THR A 5 -3.60 4.27 6.97
C THR A 5 -3.34 2.89 6.40
N PHE A 6 -2.09 2.43 6.51
CA PHE A 6 -1.67 1.09 6.13
C PHE A 6 -1.18 0.32 7.34
N TYR A 7 -1.44 -0.97 7.36
CA TYR A 7 -1.00 -1.90 8.39
C TYR A 7 0.11 -2.79 7.86
N GLU A 8 1.04 -3.06 8.78
CA GLU A 8 2.12 -4.01 8.59
C GLU A 8 1.81 -5.31 9.31
N VAL A 9 2.04 -6.44 8.65
CA VAL A 9 1.85 -7.78 9.24
C VAL A 9 2.95 -8.75 8.81
N ASN A 10 3.23 -9.72 9.67
CA ASN A 10 3.97 -10.92 9.31
C ASN A 10 2.99 -12.10 9.20
N PHE A 11 2.87 -12.69 8.02
CA PHE A 11 2.04 -13.88 7.80
C PHE A 11 2.68 -15.11 8.45
N ASP A 12 1.85 -16.13 8.71
CA ASP A 12 2.29 -17.39 9.33
C ASP A 12 3.32 -18.17 8.49
N ASP A 13 3.37 -17.92 7.17
CA ASP A 13 4.38 -18.49 6.26
C ASP A 13 5.73 -17.74 6.29
N GLY A 14 5.84 -16.68 7.09
CA GLY A 14 7.03 -15.84 7.23
C GLY A 14 7.13 -14.70 6.22
N SER A 15 6.17 -14.54 5.31
CA SER A 15 6.09 -13.38 4.42
C SER A 15 5.64 -12.11 5.17
N PHE A 16 6.00 -10.95 4.62
CA PHE A 16 5.72 -9.64 5.20
C PHE A 16 4.92 -8.79 4.22
N SER A 17 4.01 -7.97 4.75
CA SER A 17 3.24 -6.98 4.01
C SER A 17 3.18 -5.67 4.78
N ASP A 18 3.31 -4.54 4.09
CA ASP A 18 3.35 -3.18 4.65
C ASP A 18 2.26 -2.25 4.10
N ASN A 19 1.32 -2.80 3.31
CA ASN A 19 0.37 -2.03 2.52
C ASN A 19 -1.07 -2.54 2.64
N LEU A 20 -1.41 -3.21 3.75
CA LEU A 20 -2.79 -3.61 4.04
C LEU A 20 -3.63 -2.43 4.49
N TYR A 21 -4.89 -2.38 4.07
CA TYR A 21 -5.84 -1.45 4.65
C TYR A 21 -6.42 -1.99 5.97
N PRO A 22 -6.93 -1.13 6.86
CA PRO A 22 -7.56 -1.59 8.11
C PRO A 22 -8.69 -2.60 7.90
N GLU A 23 -9.49 -2.42 6.85
CA GLU A 23 -10.59 -3.33 6.47
C GLU A 23 -10.15 -4.72 6.00
N ASP A 24 -8.88 -4.90 5.65
CA ASP A 24 -8.34 -6.21 5.28
C ASP A 24 -8.17 -7.11 6.53
N ILE A 25 -8.09 -6.53 7.73
CA ILE A 25 -8.15 -7.28 8.99
C ILE A 25 -9.60 -7.70 9.26
N VAL A 26 -9.88 -8.99 9.13
CA VAL A 26 -11.24 -9.54 9.28
C VAL A 26 -11.54 -10.11 10.67
N SER A 27 -10.51 -10.26 11.52
CA SER A 27 -10.67 -10.72 12.91
C SER A 27 -11.11 -9.62 13.89
N ARG A 28 -11.09 -8.34 13.46
CA ARG A 28 -11.41 -7.16 14.27
C ARG A 28 -11.93 -6.06 13.35
N ASP A 29 -12.93 -5.31 13.80
CA ASP A 29 -13.36 -4.09 13.10
C ASP A 29 -12.35 -2.95 13.37
N CYS A 30 -11.27 -2.91 12.59
CA CYS A 30 -10.20 -1.94 12.74
C CYS A 30 -10.61 -0.51 12.30
N LEU A 31 -11.66 -0.37 11.49
CA LEU A 31 -12.19 0.95 11.12
C LEU A 31 -12.87 1.63 12.29
N GLN A 32 -13.56 0.87 13.15
CA GLN A 32 -14.22 1.41 14.35
C GLN A 32 -13.31 1.39 15.59
N LEU A 33 -12.51 0.33 15.76
CA LEU A 33 -11.76 0.07 16.99
C LEU A 33 -10.28 0.46 16.91
N GLY A 34 -9.82 0.93 15.75
CA GLY A 34 -8.42 1.22 15.49
C GLY A 34 -7.54 -0.04 15.38
N PRO A 35 -6.21 0.15 15.30
CA PRO A 35 -5.28 -0.94 15.04
C PRO A 35 -5.25 -1.98 16.17
N PRO A 36 -4.94 -3.25 15.85
CA PRO A 36 -4.58 -4.26 16.83
C PRO A 36 -3.33 -3.87 17.64
N ALA A 37 -3.07 -4.57 18.74
CA ALA A 37 -1.80 -4.41 19.45
C ALA A 37 -0.64 -5.05 18.65
N GLU A 38 0.57 -4.51 18.81
CA GLU A 38 1.78 -5.12 18.23
C GLU A 38 1.93 -6.57 18.69
N GLY A 39 2.15 -7.48 17.74
CA GLY A 39 2.25 -8.93 17.96
C GLY A 39 0.91 -9.65 18.09
N GLU A 40 -0.22 -8.94 18.07
CA GLU A 40 -1.56 -9.55 18.13
C GLU A 40 -1.80 -10.44 16.89
N VAL A 41 -2.34 -11.64 17.13
CA VAL A 41 -2.71 -12.56 16.06
C VAL A 41 -3.98 -12.07 15.39
N VAL A 42 -3.93 -11.94 14.07
CA VAL A 42 -5.02 -11.44 13.24
C VAL A 42 -5.30 -12.37 12.06
N GLN A 43 -6.48 -12.20 11.46
CA GLN A 43 -6.83 -12.82 10.18
C GLN A 43 -6.94 -11.74 9.12
N VAL A 44 -6.27 -11.95 7.99
CA VAL A 44 -6.18 -10.99 6.88
C VAL A 44 -6.84 -11.57 5.65
N ARG A 45 -7.76 -10.82 5.04
CA ARG A 45 -8.26 -11.13 3.69
C ARG A 45 -7.27 -10.58 2.66
N TRP A 46 -6.67 -11.47 1.88
CA TRP A 46 -5.67 -11.08 0.88
C TRP A 46 -6.30 -10.78 -0.50
N THR A 47 -5.47 -10.29 -1.42
CA THR A 47 -5.89 -9.87 -2.78
C THR A 47 -6.40 -11.02 -3.66
N ASP A 48 -6.12 -12.27 -3.31
CA ASP A 48 -6.67 -13.47 -3.93
C ASP A 48 -8.06 -13.86 -3.37
N GLY A 49 -8.57 -13.11 -2.40
CA GLY A 49 -9.85 -13.33 -1.73
C GLY A 49 -9.82 -14.37 -0.61
N GLN A 50 -8.69 -15.03 -0.35
CA GLN A 50 -8.52 -15.98 0.74
C GLN A 50 -8.19 -15.29 2.06
N VAL A 51 -8.33 -16.02 3.18
CA VAL A 51 -8.02 -15.52 4.52
C VAL A 51 -6.80 -16.24 5.08
N TYR A 52 -5.83 -15.46 5.55
CA TYR A 52 -4.56 -15.94 6.07
C TYR A 52 -4.36 -15.50 7.52
N GLY A 53 -3.68 -16.32 8.31
CA GLY A 53 -3.22 -15.95 9.65
C GLY A 53 -1.96 -15.10 9.58
N ALA A 54 -1.90 -14.08 10.44
CA ALA A 54 -0.76 -13.18 10.54
C ALA A 54 -0.63 -12.60 11.95
N LYS A 55 0.49 -11.92 12.20
CA LYS A 55 0.71 -11.10 13.39
C LYS A 55 0.85 -9.65 12.99
N PHE A 56 0.09 -8.79 13.67
CA PHE A 56 0.16 -7.36 13.48
C PHE A 56 1.52 -6.80 13.92
N VAL A 57 2.09 -5.91 13.11
CA VAL A 57 3.40 -5.29 13.36
C VAL A 57 3.21 -3.81 13.69
N ALA A 58 2.66 -3.03 12.76
CA ALA A 58 2.56 -1.58 12.91
C ALA A 58 1.43 -0.98 12.08
N SER A 59 1.12 0.29 12.35
CA SER A 59 0.16 1.10 11.59
C SER A 59 0.81 2.42 11.20
N HIS A 60 0.78 2.75 9.91
CA HIS A 60 1.37 3.97 9.35
C HIS A 60 0.32 4.80 8.62
N ALA A 61 0.16 6.06 9.02
CA ALA A 61 -0.60 7.03 8.26
C ALA A 61 0.32 7.68 7.21
N ILE A 62 0.08 7.39 5.93
CA ILE A 62 0.88 7.85 4.81
C ILE A 62 0.15 8.99 4.11
N GLN A 63 0.88 10.07 3.83
CA GLN A 63 0.39 11.15 3.00
C GLN A 63 0.34 10.68 1.53
N MET A 64 -0.86 10.66 0.97
CA MET A 64 -1.11 10.26 -0.41
C MET A 64 -1.28 11.50 -1.29
N TYR A 65 -0.92 11.34 -2.57
CA TYR A 65 -1.06 12.34 -3.62
C TYR A 65 -2.02 11.80 -4.67
N GLN A 66 -3.11 12.55 -4.90
CA GLN A 66 -4.00 12.30 -6.02
C GLN A 66 -3.41 12.95 -7.25
N VAL A 67 -2.95 12.14 -8.20
CA VAL A 67 -2.41 12.59 -9.48
C VAL A 67 -3.50 12.46 -10.55
N GLU A 68 -3.58 13.44 -11.44
CA GLU A 68 -4.42 13.42 -12.64
C GLU A 68 -3.51 13.36 -13.86
N PHE A 69 -3.80 12.42 -14.76
CA PHE A 69 -3.08 12.24 -16.01
C PHE A 69 -3.76 13.00 -17.15
N GLU A 70 -3.06 13.15 -18.27
CA GLU A 70 -3.54 13.90 -19.45
C GLU A 70 -4.85 13.34 -20.04
N ASP A 71 -5.11 12.04 -19.85
CA ASP A 71 -6.36 11.38 -20.26
C ASP A 71 -7.52 11.59 -19.27
N GLY A 72 -7.31 12.37 -18.21
CA GLY A 72 -8.26 12.63 -17.13
C GLY A 72 -8.38 11.50 -16.10
N SER A 73 -7.63 10.39 -16.26
CA SER A 73 -7.58 9.35 -15.24
C SER A 73 -6.87 9.86 -13.98
N GLN A 74 -7.26 9.31 -12.82
CA GLN A 74 -6.72 9.71 -11.53
C GLN A 74 -6.17 8.50 -10.78
N LEU A 75 -5.08 8.71 -10.04
CA LEU A 75 -4.44 7.68 -9.22
C LEU A 75 -3.97 8.26 -7.89
N MET A 76 -4.14 7.48 -6.82
CA MET A 76 -3.58 7.79 -5.50
C MET A 76 -2.20 7.13 -5.37
N VAL A 77 -1.17 7.91 -5.08
CA VAL A 77 0.21 7.42 -4.98
C VAL A 77 0.93 7.93 -3.71
N LYS A 78 1.94 7.17 -3.25
CA LYS A 78 2.82 7.58 -2.16
C LYS A 78 3.81 8.63 -2.65
N ARG A 79 4.42 9.40 -1.73
CA ARG A 79 5.46 10.40 -2.08
C ARG A 79 6.60 9.78 -2.89
N ASP A 80 7.01 8.56 -2.58
CA ASP A 80 8.17 7.88 -3.19
C ASP A 80 7.94 7.51 -4.67
N ASP A 81 6.68 7.55 -5.12
CA ASP A 81 6.29 7.30 -6.51
C ASP A 81 6.11 8.60 -7.32
N VAL A 82 6.21 9.77 -6.68
CA VAL A 82 6.08 11.08 -7.34
C VAL A 82 7.46 11.68 -7.60
N TYR A 83 7.74 12.00 -8.86
CA TYR A 83 8.99 12.60 -9.29
C TYR A 83 8.71 13.96 -9.93
N THR A 84 9.51 14.95 -9.55
CA THR A 84 9.59 16.26 -10.19
C THR A 84 10.14 16.16 -11.62
N LEU A 85 9.92 17.19 -12.43
CA LEU A 85 10.39 17.24 -13.81
C LEU A 85 11.91 17.33 -13.92
N GLU A 86 12.59 17.76 -12.85
CA GLU A 86 14.02 18.05 -12.83
C GLU A 86 14.86 16.91 -12.23
N GLU A 87 14.24 15.97 -11.52
CA GLU A 87 14.96 14.89 -10.85
C GLU A 87 15.23 13.69 -11.76
N GLU A 88 16.32 12.97 -11.46
CA GLU A 88 16.67 11.78 -12.20
C GLU A 88 15.77 10.60 -11.80
N LEU A 89 15.00 10.09 -12.75
CA LEU A 89 14.16 8.91 -12.52
C LEU A 89 15.00 7.67 -12.14
N PRO A 90 14.55 6.82 -11.19
CA PRO A 90 15.23 5.58 -10.85
C PRO A 90 15.37 4.65 -12.05
N LYS A 91 16.46 3.87 -12.09
CA LYS A 91 16.75 2.93 -13.20
C LYS A 91 15.56 2.01 -13.53
N ARG A 92 14.88 1.50 -12.50
CA ARG A 92 13.71 0.61 -12.66
C ARG A 92 12.53 1.32 -13.35
N VAL A 93 12.33 2.60 -13.06
CA VAL A 93 11.29 3.44 -13.69
C VAL A 93 11.68 3.74 -15.13
N LYS A 94 12.91 4.19 -15.35
CA LYS A 94 13.46 4.46 -16.69
C LYS A 94 13.29 3.26 -17.62
N SER A 95 13.68 2.05 -17.20
CA SER A 95 13.55 0.85 -18.03
C SER A 95 12.11 0.55 -18.50
N ARG A 96 11.09 0.94 -17.73
CA ARG A 96 9.68 0.76 -18.11
C ARG A 96 9.17 1.84 -19.07
N LEU A 97 9.75 3.04 -19.04
CA LEU A 97 9.39 4.14 -19.94
C LEU A 97 9.89 3.93 -21.37
N VAL A 98 11.06 3.30 -21.54
CA VAL A 98 11.66 3.05 -22.88
C VAL A 98 10.79 2.13 -23.75
N GLY A 99 9.83 1.39 -23.17
CA GLY A 99 8.90 0.52 -23.90
C GLY A 99 7.70 1.22 -24.57
N LYS A 100 7.52 2.55 -24.39
CA LYS A 100 6.38 3.30 -24.96
C LYS A 100 6.75 4.34 -26.03
N GLN A 101 8.04 4.49 -26.37
CA GLN A 101 8.47 5.28 -27.54
C GLN A 101 8.55 4.36 -28.76
N GLY A 102 7.40 4.00 -29.32
CA GLY A 102 7.33 3.07 -30.45
C GLY A 102 5.94 2.49 -30.69
N ALA A 103 4.93 3.35 -30.77
CA ALA A 103 3.63 3.05 -31.36
C ALA A 103 3.10 4.32 -32.01
#